data_AF-A0A3N5CT74-F1
#
_entry.id   AF-A0A3N5CT74-F1
#
_cell.length_a   1.000
_cell.length_b   1.000
_cell.length_c   1.000
_cell.angle_alpha   90.00
_cell.angle_beta   90.00
_cell.angle_gamma   90.00
#
_symmetry.space_group_name_H-M   'P 1'
#
loop_
_entity.id
_entity.type
_entity.pdbx_description
1 polymer ?
#
loop_
_entity_poly.entity_id
_entity_poly.type
_entity_poly.pdbx_seq_one_letter_code
_entity_poly.pdbx_strand_id
1 'polypeptide(L)'
;MFPGAGKRAGGEGQPLLQGCRGAVRALTSPSGEIVKEFRIEGFDLATFVRDTLAEDLGEGLPGGGADVTAESVIPADARFSGVMDSRDAIVVAGLPVAEAFFRRLDPGMEIAMLVEEGAEVEPGTDLMRLSGNARAMLTAERSALNTVQHLSGIATMVREYVRAMDDADCTLLDTRKTIPGLRQLEKYAVRTGGGSNHRMGLWDAAMIKDNHILVAGSVGEAVRRAREAGVGRIICEVDRLDQIEPALAAGADHILLDNMDADTLREAVGIIAGRAASEASGGIDLTTIAAKAATGVDFVSVGRLTQSAPAADIGLDFTPL
;
A
#
# COMPACT_ATOMS: atom_id res chain seq x y z
N MET A 1 -50.16 9.19 8.69
CA MET A 1 -50.05 10.05 7.50
C MET A 1 -48.91 11.03 7.78
N PHE A 2 -47.68 10.64 7.40
CA PHE A 2 -46.46 11.43 7.63
C PHE A 2 -46.21 12.32 6.40
N PRO A 3 -45.91 13.62 6.54
CA PRO A 3 -45.46 14.40 5.41
C PRO A 3 -43.93 14.52 5.37
N GLY A 4 -43.38 14.17 4.20
CA GLY A 4 -42.40 15.02 3.51
C GLY A 4 -40.93 14.86 3.86
N ALA A 5 -40.26 13.88 3.24
CA ALA A 5 -38.82 13.88 3.04
C ALA A 5 -38.42 15.06 2.14
N GLY A 6 -37.66 16.00 2.70
CA GLY A 6 -37.05 17.11 1.97
C GLY A 6 -35.80 16.66 1.22
N LYS A 7 -35.83 16.79 -0.12
CA LYS A 7 -34.67 16.69 -1.00
C LYS A 7 -33.59 17.70 -0.57
N ARG A 8 -32.36 17.25 -0.30
CA ARG A 8 -31.21 18.14 -0.22
C ARG A 8 -30.72 18.45 -1.65
N ALA A 9 -30.57 19.75 -1.90
CA ALA A 9 -30.04 20.32 -3.12
C ALA A 9 -28.52 20.09 -3.21
N GLY A 10 -28.03 19.94 -4.44
CA GLY A 10 -26.64 19.67 -4.77
C GLY A 10 -25.69 20.74 -4.21
N GLY A 11 -24.72 20.27 -3.43
CA GLY A 11 -23.47 20.97 -3.16
C GLY A 11 -22.43 20.50 -4.15
N GLU A 12 -21.71 21.45 -4.74
CA GLU A 12 -20.61 21.24 -5.66
C GLU A 12 -19.57 20.29 -5.05
N GLY A 13 -19.26 19.21 -5.77
CA GLY A 13 -18.33 18.18 -5.34
C GLY A 13 -16.93 18.76 -5.12
N GLN A 14 -16.45 18.64 -3.89
CA GLN A 14 -15.01 18.65 -3.60
C GLN A 14 -14.35 17.55 -4.43
N PRO A 15 -13.09 17.74 -4.88
CA PRO A 15 -12.41 16.71 -5.66
C PRO A 15 -12.17 15.51 -4.75
N LEU A 16 -13.08 14.54 -4.84
CA LEU A 16 -12.87 13.16 -4.42
C LEU A 16 -11.49 12.72 -4.89
N LEU A 17 -10.79 11.98 -4.04
CA LEU A 17 -9.55 11.26 -4.33
C LEU A 17 -9.73 10.44 -5.63
N GLN A 18 -9.52 11.09 -6.75
CA GLN A 18 -9.69 10.49 -8.06
C GLN A 18 -8.46 9.61 -8.25
N GLY A 19 -8.71 8.30 -8.18
CA GLY A 19 -7.70 7.27 -8.15
C GLY A 19 -6.60 7.48 -9.19
N CYS A 20 -5.40 7.74 -8.70
CA CYS A 20 -4.21 7.28 -9.40
C CYS A 20 -4.18 5.75 -9.26
N ARG A 21 -4.90 5.06 -10.16
CA ARG A 21 -4.40 3.79 -10.70
C ARG A 21 -2.92 4.03 -11.01
N GLY A 22 -2.00 3.13 -10.63
CA GLY A 22 -0.62 3.24 -11.12
C GLY A 22 -0.69 3.58 -12.61
N ALA A 23 -0.15 4.74 -12.99
CA ALA A 23 -0.44 5.31 -14.30
C ALA A 23 0.28 4.47 -15.34
N VAL A 24 -0.42 3.45 -15.84
CA VAL A 24 0.00 2.64 -16.97
C VAL A 24 -0.04 3.54 -18.19
N ARG A 25 1.12 4.05 -18.62
CA ARG A 25 1.24 4.80 -19.87
C ARG A 25 1.56 3.81 -20.98
N ALA A 26 0.72 3.75 -21.99
CA ALA A 26 0.98 3.00 -23.21
C ALA A 26 2.14 3.67 -23.97
N LEU A 27 3.27 2.98 -24.10
CA LEU A 27 4.32 3.36 -25.04
C LEU A 27 4.35 2.32 -26.16
N THR A 28 4.30 2.81 -27.41
CA THR A 28 4.41 1.96 -28.59
C THR A 28 5.87 1.57 -28.81
N SER A 29 6.15 0.26 -28.82
CA SER A 29 7.42 -0.27 -29.27
C SER A 29 7.58 -0.10 -30.80
N PRO A 30 8.80 -0.24 -31.35
CA PRO A 30 9.03 -0.33 -32.79
C PRO A 30 8.27 -1.49 -33.48
N SER A 31 7.82 -2.49 -32.71
CA SER A 31 7.02 -3.63 -33.16
C SER A 31 5.49 -3.42 -33.08
N GLY A 32 5.02 -2.27 -32.57
CA GLY A 32 3.60 -1.97 -32.44
C GLY A 32 2.93 -2.58 -31.19
N GLU A 33 3.69 -3.18 -30.28
CA GLU A 33 3.20 -3.62 -28.98
C GLU A 33 3.10 -2.43 -28.02
N ILE A 34 1.98 -2.37 -27.29
CA ILE A 34 1.81 -1.45 -26.17
C ILE A 34 2.59 -2.04 -24.99
N VAL A 35 3.80 -1.52 -24.74
CA VAL A 35 4.53 -1.84 -23.52
C VAL A 35 3.95 -0.96 -22.41
N LYS A 36 3.27 -1.59 -21.45
CA LYS A 36 2.82 -0.92 -20.23
C LYS A 36 4.06 -0.65 -19.38
N GLU A 37 4.48 0.60 -19.25
CA GLU A 37 5.58 0.95 -18.35
C GLU A 37 5.07 0.91 -16.89
N PHE A 38 5.59 -0.01 -16.10
CA PHE A 38 5.32 -0.10 -14.66
C PHE A 38 6.03 1.04 -13.92
N ARG A 39 5.29 1.78 -13.09
CA ARG A 39 5.85 2.88 -12.30
C ARG A 39 5.13 3.05 -10.97
N ILE A 40 5.93 3.21 -9.91
CA ILE A 40 5.46 3.68 -8.60
C ILE A 40 5.96 5.12 -8.42
N GLU A 41 5.06 6.05 -8.14
CA GLU A 41 5.41 7.45 -7.94
C GLU A 41 6.33 7.64 -6.72
N GLY A 42 7.40 8.40 -6.90
CA GLY A 42 8.40 8.65 -5.85
C GLY A 42 9.29 7.44 -5.51
N PHE A 43 9.29 6.39 -6.34
CA PHE A 43 10.10 5.19 -6.16
C PHE A 43 11.04 4.97 -7.34
N ASP A 44 12.33 4.79 -7.06
CA ASP A 44 13.35 4.44 -8.05
C ASP A 44 13.58 2.92 -8.04
N LEU A 45 12.90 2.23 -8.94
CA LEU A 45 12.97 0.77 -9.08
C LEU A 45 14.38 0.28 -9.40
N ALA A 46 15.12 1.00 -10.26
CA ALA A 46 16.45 0.57 -10.67
C ALA A 46 17.45 0.66 -9.50
N THR A 47 17.36 1.74 -8.70
CA THR A 47 18.15 1.89 -7.48
C THR A 47 17.78 0.82 -6.45
N PHE A 48 16.49 0.58 -6.20
CA PHE A 48 16.06 -0.47 -5.28
C PHE A 48 16.60 -1.84 -5.67
N VAL A 49 16.40 -2.26 -6.93
CA VAL A 49 16.89 -3.55 -7.42
C VAL A 49 18.39 -3.68 -7.30
N ARG A 50 19.14 -2.63 -7.67
CA ARG A 50 20.61 -2.61 -7.54
C ARG A 50 21.02 -2.78 -6.07
N ASP A 51 20.45 -1.99 -5.17
CA ASP A 51 20.88 -1.95 -3.78
C ASP A 51 20.50 -3.24 -3.04
N THR A 52 19.34 -3.82 -3.34
CA THR A 52 18.92 -5.13 -2.80
C THR A 52 19.79 -6.28 -3.31
N LEU A 53 20.16 -6.30 -4.59
CA LEU A 53 21.12 -7.30 -5.11
C LEU A 53 22.52 -7.12 -4.49
N ALA A 54 22.96 -5.87 -4.35
CA ALA A 54 24.25 -5.55 -3.74
C ALA A 54 24.32 -5.99 -2.27
N GLU A 55 23.21 -5.89 -1.53
CA GLU A 55 23.07 -6.44 -0.18
C GLU A 55 23.29 -7.97 -0.17
N ASP A 56 22.57 -8.71 -1.02
CA ASP A 56 22.61 -10.18 -1.02
C ASP A 56 23.94 -10.74 -1.55
N LEU A 57 24.55 -10.04 -2.52
CA LEU A 57 25.89 -10.34 -3.02
C LEU A 57 27.00 -9.89 -2.07
N GLY A 58 26.69 -9.08 -1.05
CA GLY A 58 27.67 -8.51 -0.12
C GLY A 58 28.68 -7.58 -0.80
N GLU A 59 28.26 -6.79 -1.79
CA GLU A 59 29.14 -5.83 -2.47
C GLU A 59 29.83 -4.89 -1.47
N GLY A 60 31.16 -4.79 -1.55
CA GLY A 60 31.96 -3.99 -0.63
C GLY A 60 32.33 -4.68 0.69
N LEU A 61 31.82 -5.89 0.96
CA LEU A 61 32.25 -6.72 2.09
C LEU A 61 33.47 -7.58 1.70
N PRO A 62 34.35 -7.95 2.66
CA PRO A 62 35.44 -8.87 2.40
C PRO A 62 34.94 -10.23 1.89
N GLY A 63 35.29 -10.58 0.65
CA GLY A 63 34.85 -11.83 0.02
C GLY A 63 33.46 -11.79 -0.61
N GLY A 64 32.80 -10.63 -0.65
CA GLY A 64 31.54 -10.45 -1.37
C GLY A 64 31.72 -10.03 -2.84
N GLY A 65 30.60 -9.73 -3.50
CA GLY A 65 30.50 -9.33 -4.90
C GLY A 65 30.23 -10.47 -5.88
N ALA A 66 29.92 -11.67 -5.40
CA ALA A 66 29.67 -12.85 -6.23
C ALA A 66 28.72 -13.84 -5.55
N ASP A 67 27.92 -14.54 -6.35
CA ASP A 67 27.20 -15.73 -5.91
C ASP A 67 28.14 -16.93 -5.99
N VAL A 68 28.86 -17.19 -4.89
CA VAL A 68 29.88 -18.24 -4.82
C VAL A 68 29.33 -19.63 -5.17
N THR A 69 28.04 -19.87 -4.94
CA THR A 69 27.43 -21.17 -5.22
C THR A 69 27.13 -21.28 -6.70
N ALA A 70 26.33 -20.38 -7.26
CA ALA A 70 25.97 -20.43 -8.67
C ALA A 70 27.21 -20.35 -9.57
N GLU A 71 28.19 -19.52 -9.23
CA GLU A 71 29.40 -19.37 -10.04
C GLU A 71 30.34 -20.58 -9.99
N SER A 72 30.33 -21.36 -8.91
CA SER A 72 31.22 -22.51 -8.75
C SER A 72 30.64 -23.81 -9.31
N VAL A 73 29.31 -24.01 -9.24
CA VAL A 73 28.69 -25.30 -9.59
C VAL A 73 27.86 -25.29 -10.87
N ILE A 74 27.45 -24.12 -11.37
CA ILE A 74 26.61 -24.01 -12.57
C ILE A 74 27.45 -23.55 -13.76
N PRO A 75 27.46 -24.21 -14.92
CA PRO A 75 28.14 -23.69 -16.12
C PRO A 75 27.65 -22.29 -16.51
N ALA A 76 28.53 -21.44 -17.02
CA ALA A 76 28.20 -20.04 -17.32
C ALA A 76 27.14 -19.88 -18.44
N ASP A 77 27.07 -20.86 -19.34
CA ASP A 77 26.13 -20.95 -20.47
C ASP A 77 24.90 -21.81 -20.16
N ALA A 78 24.79 -22.38 -18.96
CA ALA A 78 23.62 -23.14 -18.56
C ALA A 78 22.36 -22.26 -18.56
N ARG A 79 21.24 -22.86 -18.94
CA ARG A 79 19.94 -22.20 -19.02
C ARG A 79 18.90 -22.95 -18.20
N PHE A 80 17.98 -22.19 -17.62
CA PHE A 80 16.81 -22.72 -16.93
C PHE A 80 15.52 -22.22 -17.57
N SER A 81 14.47 -23.02 -17.41
CA SER A 81 13.08 -22.58 -17.40
C SER A 81 12.62 -22.55 -15.95
N GLY A 82 12.06 -21.43 -15.51
CA GLY A 82 11.53 -21.23 -14.16
C GLY A 82 10.02 -20.96 -14.16
N VAL A 83 9.34 -21.42 -13.12
CA VAL A 83 7.92 -21.13 -12.85
C VAL A 83 7.81 -20.59 -11.42
N MET A 84 7.34 -19.35 -11.29
CA MET A 84 6.99 -18.76 -10.01
C MET A 84 5.51 -19.04 -9.72
N ASP A 85 5.21 -19.68 -8.61
CA ASP A 85 3.85 -20.11 -8.24
C ASP A 85 3.47 -19.68 -6.81
N SER A 86 2.19 -19.45 -6.57
CA SER A 86 1.67 -19.18 -5.22
C SER A 86 1.31 -20.48 -4.51
N ARG A 87 1.74 -20.66 -3.27
CA ARG A 87 1.32 -21.78 -2.40
C ARG A 87 0.16 -21.43 -1.49
N ASP A 88 -0.09 -20.13 -1.30
CA ASP A 88 -1.24 -19.59 -0.59
C ASP A 88 -2.32 -19.07 -1.56
N ALA A 89 -3.54 -18.89 -1.04
CA ALA A 89 -4.54 -18.04 -1.70
C ALA A 89 -4.17 -16.58 -1.43
N ILE A 90 -3.91 -15.79 -2.48
CA ILE A 90 -3.36 -14.44 -2.33
C ILE A 90 -4.00 -13.43 -3.27
N VAL A 91 -3.84 -12.16 -2.93
CA VAL A 91 -3.88 -11.05 -3.90
C VAL A 91 -2.46 -10.79 -4.38
N VAL A 92 -2.25 -10.90 -5.69
CA VAL A 92 -0.93 -10.75 -6.31
C VAL A 92 -0.50 -9.28 -6.31
N ALA A 93 0.68 -8.99 -5.78
CA ALA A 93 1.30 -7.68 -5.87
C ALA A 93 2.84 -7.78 -5.91
N GLY A 94 3.47 -7.02 -6.81
CA GLY A 94 4.92 -6.88 -6.92
C GLY A 94 5.58 -7.67 -8.04
N LEU A 95 4.84 -8.33 -8.92
CA LEU A 95 5.44 -9.13 -10.00
C LEU A 95 6.33 -8.29 -10.95
N PRO A 96 5.98 -7.05 -11.35
CA PRO A 96 6.88 -6.20 -12.15
C PRO A 96 8.17 -5.82 -11.41
N VAL A 97 8.15 -5.78 -10.08
CA VAL A 97 9.35 -5.54 -9.26
C VAL A 97 10.23 -6.80 -9.25
N ALA A 98 9.63 -7.98 -9.10
CA ALA A 98 10.31 -9.27 -9.21
C ALA A 98 10.97 -9.44 -10.60
N GLU A 99 10.25 -9.12 -11.68
CA GLU A 99 10.77 -9.14 -13.05
C GLU A 99 12.05 -8.30 -13.20
N ALA A 100 12.09 -7.13 -12.56
CA ALA A 100 13.22 -6.22 -12.67
C ALA A 100 14.52 -6.79 -12.07
N PHE A 101 14.43 -7.65 -11.04
CA PHE A 101 15.60 -8.36 -10.50
C PHE A 101 16.21 -9.32 -11.53
N PHE A 102 15.37 -10.13 -12.19
CA PHE A 102 15.81 -11.07 -13.20
C PHE A 102 16.41 -10.36 -14.42
N ARG A 103 15.72 -9.34 -14.95
CA ARG A 103 16.21 -8.55 -16.10
C ARG A 103 17.49 -7.77 -15.79
N ARG A 104 17.73 -7.44 -14.51
CA ARG A 104 18.97 -6.75 -14.11
C ARG A 104 20.20 -7.62 -14.31
N LEU A 105 20.09 -8.93 -14.03
CA LEU A 105 21.20 -9.88 -14.15
C LEU A 105 21.28 -10.53 -15.54
N ASP A 106 20.14 -10.73 -16.22
CA ASP A 106 20.08 -11.20 -17.61
C ASP A 106 19.06 -10.35 -18.40
N PRO A 107 19.52 -9.30 -19.10
CA PRO A 107 18.65 -8.45 -19.92
C PRO A 107 17.92 -9.19 -21.05
N GLY A 108 18.40 -10.38 -21.44
CA GLY A 108 17.82 -11.23 -22.48
C GLY A 108 16.85 -12.28 -21.94
N MET A 109 16.57 -12.29 -20.63
CA MET A 109 15.67 -13.27 -20.03
C MET A 109 14.25 -13.11 -20.60
N GLU A 110 13.69 -14.20 -21.11
CA GLU A 110 12.32 -14.26 -21.59
C GLU A 110 11.41 -14.42 -20.37
N ILE A 111 10.52 -13.44 -20.14
CA ILE A 111 9.63 -13.44 -18.98
C ILE A 111 8.19 -13.25 -19.44
N ALA A 112 7.31 -14.13 -19.00
CA ALA A 112 5.88 -14.07 -19.24
C ALA A 112 5.14 -13.93 -17.90
N MET A 113 4.47 -12.79 -17.75
CA MET A 113 3.55 -12.53 -16.65
C MET A 113 2.24 -13.28 -16.93
N LEU A 114 1.84 -14.19 -16.03
CA LEU A 114 0.64 -15.01 -16.20
C LEU A 114 -0.57 -14.46 -15.45
N VAL A 115 -0.32 -13.63 -14.45
CA VAL A 115 -1.32 -13.01 -13.60
C VAL A 115 -1.09 -11.50 -13.54
N GLU A 116 -2.18 -10.73 -13.53
CA GLU A 116 -2.15 -9.27 -13.39
C GLU A 116 -2.08 -8.84 -11.92
N GLU A 117 -1.48 -7.68 -11.66
CA GLU A 117 -1.44 -7.08 -10.32
C GLU A 117 -2.86 -6.84 -9.78
N GLY A 118 -3.09 -7.22 -8.52
CA GLY A 118 -4.37 -7.11 -7.83
C GLY A 118 -5.34 -8.26 -8.10
N ALA A 119 -4.98 -9.23 -8.94
CA ALA A 119 -5.76 -10.44 -9.11
C ALA A 119 -5.69 -11.32 -7.85
N GLU A 120 -6.81 -11.98 -7.56
CA GLU A 120 -6.87 -13.03 -6.55
C GLU A 120 -6.62 -14.38 -7.20
N VAL A 121 -5.78 -15.20 -6.57
CA VAL A 121 -5.38 -16.50 -7.08
C VAL A 121 -5.45 -17.56 -5.97
N GLU A 122 -5.67 -18.80 -6.38
CA GLU A 122 -5.69 -19.97 -5.50
C GLU A 122 -4.29 -20.58 -5.36
N PRO A 123 -4.04 -21.41 -4.33
CA PRO A 123 -2.83 -22.22 -4.22
C PRO A 123 -2.54 -23.03 -5.49
N GLY A 124 -1.27 -23.11 -5.88
CA GLY A 124 -0.79 -23.79 -7.09
C GLY A 124 -0.94 -22.97 -8.38
N THR A 125 -1.30 -21.68 -8.29
CA THR A 125 -1.39 -20.82 -9.48
C THR A 125 -0.01 -20.34 -9.92
N ASP A 126 0.36 -20.64 -11.17
CA ASP A 126 1.54 -20.05 -11.83
C ASP A 126 1.35 -18.53 -11.99
N LEU A 127 2.27 -17.74 -11.46
CA LEU A 127 2.26 -16.27 -11.49
C LEU A 127 3.11 -15.70 -12.62
N MET A 128 4.28 -16.29 -12.85
CA MET A 128 5.27 -15.84 -13.83
C MET A 128 6.06 -17.03 -14.36
N ARG A 129 6.37 -17.03 -15.65
CA ARG A 129 7.32 -17.96 -16.28
C ARG A 129 8.53 -17.22 -16.79
N LEU A 130 9.70 -17.82 -16.65
CA LEU A 130 10.97 -17.23 -17.06
C LEU A 130 11.87 -18.25 -17.76
N SER A 131 12.61 -17.84 -18.79
CA SER A 131 13.64 -18.64 -19.45
C SER A 131 14.88 -17.80 -19.78
N GLY A 132 16.07 -18.31 -19.46
CA GLY A 132 17.30 -17.51 -19.55
C GLY A 132 18.49 -18.13 -18.82
N ASN A 133 19.48 -17.31 -18.49
CA ASN A 133 20.71 -17.75 -17.84
C ASN A 133 20.45 -18.33 -16.43
N ALA A 134 20.93 -19.56 -16.18
CA ALA A 134 20.68 -20.26 -14.93
C ALA A 134 21.34 -19.58 -13.72
N ARG A 135 22.56 -19.06 -13.85
CA ARG A 135 23.23 -18.33 -12.76
C ARG A 135 22.44 -17.06 -12.40
N ALA A 136 22.07 -16.27 -13.40
CA ALA A 136 21.29 -15.05 -13.19
C ALA A 136 19.96 -15.31 -12.49
N MET A 137 19.24 -16.39 -12.86
CA MET A 137 17.99 -16.77 -12.19
C MET A 137 18.20 -17.11 -10.71
N LEU A 138 19.17 -17.97 -10.40
CA LEU A 138 19.46 -18.41 -9.04
C LEU A 138 19.90 -17.22 -8.16
N THR A 139 20.75 -16.35 -8.68
CA THR A 139 21.22 -15.16 -7.95
C THR A 139 20.11 -14.14 -7.70
N ALA A 140 19.17 -13.96 -8.63
CA ALA A 140 18.05 -13.03 -8.46
C ALA A 140 16.90 -13.58 -7.60
N GLU A 141 16.77 -14.91 -7.51
CA GLU A 141 15.61 -15.60 -6.94
C GLU A 141 15.17 -15.02 -5.60
N ARG A 142 16.08 -14.97 -4.62
CA ARG A 142 15.69 -14.65 -3.25
C ARG A 142 15.26 -13.20 -3.08
N SER A 143 15.95 -12.29 -3.74
CA SER A 143 15.60 -10.87 -3.78
C SER A 143 14.23 -10.64 -4.43
N ALA A 144 13.96 -11.34 -5.54
CA ALA A 144 12.67 -11.27 -6.22
C ALA A 144 11.53 -11.87 -5.37
N LEU A 145 11.73 -13.08 -4.83
CA LEU A 145 10.74 -13.78 -4.00
C LEU A 145 10.41 -12.99 -2.73
N ASN A 146 11.42 -12.57 -1.95
CA ASN A 146 11.17 -11.81 -0.72
C ASN A 146 10.34 -10.54 -1.00
N THR A 147 10.58 -9.88 -2.13
CA THR A 147 9.84 -8.69 -2.52
C THR A 147 8.38 -9.00 -2.88
N VAL A 148 8.12 -9.94 -3.78
CA VAL A 148 6.73 -10.26 -4.20
C VAL A 148 5.94 -10.91 -3.06
N GLN A 149 6.57 -11.73 -2.22
CA GLN A 149 5.95 -12.34 -1.04
C GLN A 149 5.50 -11.28 -0.03
N HIS A 150 6.36 -10.29 0.27
CA HIS A 150 6.02 -9.18 1.17
C HIS A 150 4.83 -8.36 0.65
N LEU A 151 4.90 -7.96 -0.63
CA LEU A 151 3.88 -7.09 -1.22
C LEU A 151 2.54 -7.82 -1.42
N SER A 152 2.57 -9.08 -1.86
CA SER A 152 1.36 -9.89 -1.98
C SER A 152 0.74 -10.18 -0.62
N GLY A 153 1.55 -10.38 0.42
CA GLY A 153 1.08 -10.50 1.81
C GLY A 153 0.30 -9.27 2.29
N ILE A 154 0.83 -8.07 2.05
CA ILE A 154 0.14 -6.80 2.35
C ILE A 154 -1.17 -6.69 1.56
N ALA A 155 -1.12 -6.90 0.24
CA ALA A 155 -2.30 -6.78 -0.62
C ALA A 155 -3.41 -7.76 -0.22
N THR A 156 -3.04 -8.98 0.17
CA THR A 156 -3.94 -10.02 0.66
C THR A 156 -4.60 -9.59 1.96
N MET A 157 -3.82 -9.18 2.96
CA MET A 157 -4.38 -8.68 4.22
C MET A 157 -5.31 -7.49 3.99
N VAL A 158 -4.92 -6.53 3.14
CA VAL A 158 -5.77 -5.37 2.82
C VAL A 158 -7.11 -5.80 2.23
N ARG A 159 -7.12 -6.76 1.30
CA ARG A 159 -8.35 -7.30 0.71
C ARG A 159 -9.25 -7.96 1.76
N GLU A 160 -8.67 -8.69 2.72
CA GLU A 160 -9.42 -9.26 3.85
C GLU A 160 -10.12 -8.19 4.67
N TYR A 161 -9.41 -7.09 5.02
CA TYR A 161 -10.01 -5.98 5.78
C TYR A 161 -11.09 -5.27 4.98
N VAL A 162 -10.87 -4.99 3.69
CA VAL A 162 -11.88 -4.37 2.82
C VAL A 162 -13.15 -5.24 2.74
N ARG A 163 -13.00 -6.55 2.63
CA ARG A 163 -14.14 -7.49 2.65
C ARG A 163 -14.84 -7.50 4.01
N ALA A 164 -14.08 -7.48 5.10
CA ALA A 164 -14.62 -7.51 6.45
C ALA A 164 -15.38 -6.22 6.81
N MET A 165 -15.07 -5.09 6.17
CA MET A 165 -15.83 -3.84 6.36
C MET A 165 -17.28 -3.96 5.88
N ASP A 166 -17.52 -4.69 4.79
CA ASP A 166 -18.84 -4.85 4.14
C ASP A 166 -19.59 -3.51 3.94
N ASP A 167 -18.84 -2.44 3.69
CA ASP A 167 -19.35 -1.09 3.50
C ASP A 167 -18.59 -0.43 2.35
N ALA A 168 -19.30 -0.16 1.26
CA ALA A 168 -18.72 0.41 0.04
C ALA A 168 -18.47 1.92 0.15
N ASP A 169 -19.10 2.60 1.10
CA ASP A 169 -18.95 4.03 1.31
C ASP A 169 -17.80 4.34 2.29
N CYS A 170 -17.36 3.34 3.07
CA CYS A 170 -16.22 3.44 3.96
C CYS A 170 -14.92 2.96 3.30
N THR A 171 -13.86 3.78 3.36
CA THR A 171 -12.58 3.46 2.73
C THR A 171 -11.51 3.05 3.75
N LEU A 172 -10.87 1.90 3.50
CA LEU A 172 -9.72 1.44 4.29
C LEU A 172 -8.47 2.27 3.96
N LEU A 173 -7.85 2.84 4.99
CA LEU A 173 -6.59 3.59 4.90
C LEU A 173 -5.42 2.85 5.55
N ASP A 174 -4.27 2.94 4.92
CA ASP A 174 -2.99 2.58 5.55
C ASP A 174 -2.49 3.67 6.52
N THR A 175 -1.23 3.55 6.95
CA THR A 175 -0.59 4.56 7.80
C THR A 175 0.87 4.81 7.39
N ARG A 176 1.61 5.55 8.22
CA ARG A 176 3.07 5.67 8.14
C ARG A 176 3.83 4.60 8.95
N LYS A 177 3.11 3.66 9.57
CA LYS A 177 3.67 2.49 10.27
C LYS A 177 4.09 1.44 9.25
N THR A 178 5.20 1.71 8.59
CA THR A 178 5.74 0.97 7.43
C THR A 178 7.13 0.45 7.77
N ILE A 179 7.59 -0.61 7.10
CA ILE A 179 9.00 -1.01 7.22
C ILE A 179 9.88 0.15 6.69
N PRO A 180 10.93 0.56 7.43
CA PRO A 180 11.85 1.60 6.98
C PRO A 180 12.44 1.27 5.61
N GLY A 181 12.47 2.24 4.70
CA GLY A 181 12.95 2.06 3.32
C GLY A 181 11.90 1.53 2.33
N LEU A 182 10.85 0.84 2.78
CA LEU A 182 9.89 0.16 1.89
C LEU A 182 8.55 0.87 1.69
N ARG A 183 8.35 2.04 2.31
CA ARG A 183 7.05 2.74 2.34
C ARG A 183 6.34 2.86 0.99
N GLN A 184 7.07 3.22 -0.06
CA GLN A 184 6.50 3.41 -1.40
C GLN A 184 5.95 2.09 -1.97
N LEU A 185 6.66 0.99 -1.74
CA LEU A 185 6.26 -0.35 -2.15
C LEU A 185 5.07 -0.85 -1.30
N GLU A 186 5.13 -0.67 0.02
CA GLU A 186 4.04 -1.11 0.91
C GLU A 186 2.73 -0.35 0.63
N LYS A 187 2.81 0.97 0.40
CA LYS A 187 1.66 1.79 0.00
C LYS A 187 1.20 1.50 -1.44
N TYR A 188 2.07 0.95 -2.28
CA TYR A 188 1.65 0.38 -3.56
C TYR A 188 0.81 -0.89 -3.33
N ALA A 189 1.30 -1.82 -2.52
CA ALA A 189 0.59 -3.06 -2.19
C ALA A 189 -0.76 -2.82 -1.51
N VAL A 190 -0.88 -1.81 -0.64
CA VAL A 190 -2.18 -1.38 -0.07
C VAL A 190 -3.18 -1.04 -1.17
N ARG A 191 -2.79 -0.22 -2.14
CA ARG A 191 -3.69 0.14 -3.25
C ARG A 191 -4.04 -1.08 -4.11
N THR A 192 -3.08 -1.96 -4.34
CA THR A 192 -3.28 -3.21 -5.08
C THR A 192 -4.28 -4.14 -4.38
N GLY A 193 -4.28 -4.17 -3.05
CA GLY A 193 -5.25 -4.90 -2.22
C GLY A 193 -6.65 -4.27 -2.16
N GLY A 194 -6.84 -3.05 -2.69
CA GLY A 194 -8.10 -2.32 -2.69
C GLY A 194 -8.26 -1.30 -1.56
N GLY A 195 -7.24 -1.07 -0.75
CA GLY A 195 -7.18 0.02 0.22
C GLY A 195 -6.78 1.35 -0.44
N SER A 196 -6.70 2.40 0.35
CA SER A 196 -6.23 3.72 -0.05
C SER A 196 -5.11 4.23 0.84
N ASN A 197 -4.30 5.13 0.29
CA ASN A 197 -3.17 5.69 1.02
C ASN A 197 -3.64 6.87 1.88
N HIS A 198 -3.41 6.78 3.18
CA HIS A 198 -3.30 7.97 4.03
C HIS A 198 -2.05 8.76 3.61
N ARG A 199 -1.79 9.89 4.26
CA ARG A 199 -0.61 10.73 4.02
C ARG A 199 0.69 9.91 3.89
N MET A 200 1.45 10.20 2.85
CA MET A 200 2.71 9.58 2.47
C MET A 200 3.81 9.85 3.49
N GLY A 201 3.87 11.06 4.05
CA GLY A 201 4.98 11.49 4.90
C GLY A 201 4.58 12.53 5.94
N LEU A 202 5.58 13.27 6.43
CA LEU A 202 5.35 14.44 7.27
C LEU A 202 5.08 15.71 6.45
N TRP A 203 5.33 15.66 5.14
CA TRP A 203 5.37 16.82 4.26
C TRP A 203 4.06 17.05 3.49
N ASP A 204 3.21 16.03 3.34
CA ASP A 204 2.05 16.07 2.44
C ASP A 204 0.73 16.41 3.14
N ALA A 205 0.65 16.22 4.45
CA ALA A 205 -0.46 16.71 5.28
C ALA A 205 -0.03 16.91 6.74
N ALA A 206 -0.57 17.96 7.38
CA ALA A 206 -0.47 18.07 8.83
C ALA A 206 -1.40 17.03 9.48
N MET A 207 -0.89 16.42 10.55
CA MET A 207 -1.68 15.53 11.41
C MET A 207 -1.41 15.95 12.84
N ILE A 208 -2.31 16.76 13.36
CA ILE A 208 -2.29 17.27 14.73
C ILE A 208 -2.73 16.14 15.64
N LYS A 209 -2.00 15.95 16.74
CA LYS A 209 -2.17 14.89 17.75
C LYS A 209 -2.10 15.49 19.14
N ASP A 210 -2.42 14.69 20.14
CA ASP A 210 -2.32 14.98 21.58
C ASP A 210 -1.10 15.84 21.98
N ASN A 211 0.11 15.46 21.55
CA ASN A 211 1.36 16.12 21.89
C ASN A 211 1.46 17.52 21.28
N HIS A 212 0.92 17.71 20.07
CA HIS A 212 0.86 19.02 19.42
C HIS A 212 -0.15 19.93 20.12
N ILE A 213 -1.31 19.36 20.48
CA ILE A 213 -2.38 20.07 21.19
C ILE A 213 -1.89 20.53 22.57
N LEU A 214 -1.16 19.68 23.29
CA LEU A 214 -0.56 19.98 24.59
C LEU A 214 0.33 21.23 24.53
N VAL A 215 1.14 21.37 23.48
CA VAL A 215 2.05 22.51 23.29
C VAL A 215 1.33 23.73 22.72
N ALA A 216 0.36 23.54 21.83
CA ALA A 216 -0.41 24.63 21.23
C ALA A 216 -1.42 25.25 22.21
N GLY A 217 -1.85 24.49 23.23
CA GLY A 217 -2.76 24.90 24.28
C GLY A 217 -4.21 24.42 24.09
N SER A 218 -4.67 24.28 22.85
CA SER A 218 -5.99 23.70 22.54
C SER A 218 -6.05 23.14 21.12
N VAL A 219 -7.08 22.33 20.86
CA VAL A 219 -7.36 21.76 19.52
C VAL A 219 -7.56 22.86 18.48
N GLY A 220 -8.46 23.81 18.76
CA GLY A 220 -8.73 24.92 17.85
C GLY A 220 -7.50 25.77 17.59
N GLU A 221 -6.67 26.01 18.60
CA GLU A 221 -5.43 26.78 18.43
C GLU A 221 -4.39 26.04 17.58
N ALA A 222 -4.23 24.73 17.76
CA ALA A 222 -3.33 23.92 16.94
C ALA A 222 -3.73 23.94 15.46
N VAL A 223 -5.03 23.75 15.18
CA VAL A 223 -5.58 23.76 13.82
C VAL A 223 -5.45 25.15 13.19
N ARG A 224 -5.80 26.22 13.92
CA ARG A 224 -5.68 27.60 13.46
C ARG A 224 -4.24 27.94 13.05
N ARG A 225 -3.25 27.57 13.87
CA ARG A 225 -1.82 27.77 13.55
C ARG A 225 -1.41 27.04 12.27
N ALA A 226 -1.86 25.80 12.07
CA ALA A 226 -1.57 25.05 10.84
C ALA A 226 -2.20 25.73 9.61
N ARG A 227 -3.44 26.23 9.73
CA ARG A 227 -4.12 26.95 8.65
C ARG A 227 -3.41 28.26 8.30
N GLU A 228 -3.00 29.03 9.31
CA GLU A 228 -2.25 30.28 9.13
C GLU A 228 -0.84 30.08 8.55
N ALA A 229 -0.22 28.93 8.83
CA ALA A 229 1.03 28.53 8.19
C ALA A 229 0.86 28.10 6.72
N GLY A 230 -0.36 28.10 6.17
CA GLY A 230 -0.65 27.76 4.78
C GLY A 230 -0.69 26.26 4.50
N VAL A 231 -0.89 25.41 5.53
CA VAL A 231 -1.03 23.97 5.33
C VAL A 231 -2.34 23.67 4.58
N GLY A 232 -2.23 23.00 3.42
CA GLY A 232 -3.36 22.73 2.55
C GLY A 232 -4.32 21.63 3.03
N ARG A 233 -3.82 20.60 3.73
CA ARG A 233 -4.62 19.51 4.31
C ARG A 233 -4.27 19.32 5.78
N ILE A 234 -5.26 19.51 6.65
CA ILE A 234 -5.12 19.44 8.11
C ILE A 234 -5.99 18.31 8.65
N ILE A 235 -5.33 17.30 9.20
CA ILE A 235 -5.94 16.19 9.90
C ILE A 235 -5.80 16.47 11.41
N CYS A 236 -6.89 16.39 12.16
CA CYS A 236 -6.87 16.56 13.60
C CYS A 236 -7.34 15.28 14.28
N GLU A 237 -6.45 14.67 15.06
CA GLU A 237 -6.76 13.55 15.94
C GLU A 237 -7.45 14.06 17.20
N VAL A 238 -8.57 13.42 17.57
CA VAL A 238 -9.36 13.73 18.75
C VAL A 238 -9.72 12.44 19.49
N ASP A 239 -9.68 12.50 20.82
CA ASP A 239 -10.00 11.36 21.71
C ASP A 239 -11.31 11.57 22.48
N ARG A 240 -11.92 12.75 22.35
CA ARG A 240 -13.22 13.09 22.97
C ARG A 240 -14.10 13.91 22.04
N LEU A 241 -15.42 13.74 22.17
CA LEU A 241 -16.41 14.42 21.34
C LEU A 241 -16.36 15.95 21.46
N ASP A 242 -16.03 16.49 22.65
CA ASP A 242 -15.95 17.93 22.90
C ASP A 242 -14.84 18.64 22.12
N GLN A 243 -13.88 17.88 21.57
CA GLN A 243 -12.78 18.39 20.75
C GLN A 243 -13.14 18.58 19.27
N ILE A 244 -14.22 17.94 18.80
CA ILE A 244 -14.62 17.95 17.38
C ILE A 244 -15.00 19.37 16.93
N GLU A 245 -15.90 20.05 17.63
CA GLU A 245 -16.36 21.39 17.23
C GLU A 245 -15.20 22.42 17.18
N PRO A 246 -14.32 22.50 18.19
CA PRO A 246 -13.12 23.35 18.11
C PRO A 246 -12.23 23.06 16.89
N ALA A 247 -12.04 21.79 16.51
CA ALA A 247 -11.25 21.42 15.33
C ALA A 247 -11.93 21.89 14.03
N LEU A 248 -13.23 21.64 13.90
CA LEU A 248 -14.02 22.03 12.74
C LEU A 248 -14.08 23.55 12.58
N ALA A 249 -14.37 24.28 13.67
CA ALA A 249 -14.45 25.74 13.67
C ALA A 249 -13.11 26.40 13.29
N ALA A 250 -11.99 25.77 13.62
CA ALA A 250 -10.65 26.23 13.25
C ALA A 250 -10.24 25.83 11.82
N GLY A 251 -11.03 24.99 11.13
CA GLY A 251 -10.84 24.63 9.73
C GLY A 251 -10.08 23.33 9.48
N ALA A 252 -10.19 22.34 10.36
CA ALA A 252 -9.71 21.00 10.08
C ALA A 252 -10.47 20.38 8.91
N ASP A 253 -9.75 19.76 7.96
CA ASP A 253 -10.34 19.14 6.77
C ASP A 253 -10.71 17.66 7.02
N HIS A 254 -10.11 17.06 8.06
CA HIS A 254 -10.26 15.65 8.42
C HIS A 254 -10.17 15.48 9.94
N ILE A 255 -11.15 14.82 10.55
CA ILE A 255 -11.19 14.46 11.96
C ILE A 255 -10.91 12.97 12.11
N LEU A 256 -9.82 12.64 12.80
CA LEU A 256 -9.48 11.26 13.15
C LEU A 256 -9.94 11.01 14.59
N LEU A 257 -10.83 10.04 14.75
CA LEU A 257 -11.51 9.64 15.98
C LEU A 257 -10.73 8.48 16.62
N ASP A 258 -9.89 8.79 17.60
CA ASP A 258 -8.94 7.82 18.17
C ASP A 258 -9.59 6.95 19.26
N ASN A 259 -9.53 5.64 19.06
CA ASN A 259 -9.91 4.60 20.02
C ASN A 259 -11.35 4.71 20.57
N MET A 260 -12.26 5.35 19.83
CA MET A 260 -13.68 5.48 20.19
C MET A 260 -14.46 4.22 19.83
N ASP A 261 -15.40 3.77 20.68
CA ASP A 261 -16.30 2.65 20.37
C ASP A 261 -17.34 3.00 19.28
N ALA A 262 -18.10 2.00 18.81
CA ALA A 262 -19.02 2.19 17.68
C ALA A 262 -20.16 3.18 18.00
N ASP A 263 -20.63 3.24 19.25
CA ASP A 263 -21.71 4.16 19.63
C ASP A 263 -21.19 5.61 19.67
N THR A 264 -20.01 5.81 20.25
CA THR A 264 -19.30 7.09 20.28
C THR A 264 -18.97 7.58 18.87
N LEU A 265 -18.55 6.68 17.97
CA LEU A 265 -18.27 7.02 16.57
C LEU A 265 -19.54 7.51 15.84
N ARG A 266 -20.70 6.89 16.05
CA ARG A 266 -21.97 7.37 15.45
C ARG A 266 -22.33 8.76 15.93
N GLU A 267 -22.12 9.05 17.22
CA GLU A 267 -22.32 10.38 17.78
C GLU A 267 -21.34 11.39 17.15
N ALA A 268 -20.05 11.03 17.05
CA ALA A 268 -19.03 11.85 16.42
C ALA A 268 -19.35 12.18 14.95
N VAL A 269 -19.74 11.18 14.16
CA VAL A 269 -20.20 11.36 12.76
C VAL A 269 -21.39 12.33 12.71
N GLY A 270 -22.33 12.20 13.64
CA GLY A 270 -23.47 13.13 13.79
C GLY A 270 -23.04 14.57 14.09
N ILE A 271 -22.03 14.77 14.93
CA ILE A 271 -21.46 16.10 15.25
C ILE A 271 -20.71 16.67 14.04
N ILE A 272 -19.92 15.85 13.35
CA ILE A 272 -19.16 16.28 12.17
C ILE A 272 -20.11 16.70 11.06
N ALA A 273 -21.20 15.96 10.84
CA ALA A 273 -22.28 16.29 9.92
C ALA A 273 -21.79 16.63 8.49
N GLY A 274 -20.73 15.96 8.02
CA GLY A 274 -20.12 16.17 6.71
C GLY A 274 -19.33 17.47 6.55
N ARG A 275 -19.02 18.19 7.63
CA ARG A 275 -18.19 19.42 7.60
C ARG A 275 -16.70 19.14 7.36
N ALA A 276 -16.26 17.92 7.65
CA ALA A 276 -14.92 17.39 7.41
C ALA A 276 -15.03 15.89 7.17
N ALA A 277 -13.99 15.28 6.60
CA ALA A 277 -13.87 13.82 6.58
C ALA A 277 -13.77 13.27 8.00
N SER A 278 -14.26 12.05 8.20
CA SER A 278 -14.22 11.31 9.46
C SER A 278 -13.46 10.00 9.30
N GLU A 279 -12.53 9.73 10.20
CA GLU A 279 -11.73 8.50 10.22
C GLU A 279 -11.79 7.83 11.58
N ALA A 280 -12.15 6.56 11.64
CA ALA A 280 -11.95 5.74 12.83
C ALA A 280 -10.54 5.14 12.85
N SER A 281 -9.85 5.25 13.99
CA SER A 281 -8.51 4.70 14.20
C SER A 281 -8.37 4.15 15.63
N GLY A 282 -7.36 3.31 15.86
CA GLY A 282 -7.02 2.78 17.18
C GLY A 282 -7.74 1.46 17.48
N GLY A 283 -6.96 0.42 17.80
CA GLY A 283 -7.49 -0.90 18.20
C GLY A 283 -8.30 -1.63 17.12
N ILE A 284 -8.12 -1.32 15.84
CA ILE A 284 -8.90 -1.91 14.74
C ILE A 284 -8.24 -3.19 14.22
N ASP A 285 -9.04 -4.25 14.15
CA ASP A 285 -8.70 -5.57 13.62
C ASP A 285 -9.89 -6.17 12.86
N LEU A 286 -9.73 -7.38 12.30
CA LEU A 286 -10.77 -8.07 11.54
C LEU A 286 -12.05 -8.36 12.35
N THR A 287 -11.99 -8.38 13.68
CA THR A 287 -13.16 -8.64 14.53
C THR A 287 -13.96 -7.37 14.83
N THR A 288 -13.30 -6.22 14.78
CA THR A 288 -13.86 -4.92 15.15
C THR A 288 -14.22 -4.07 13.94
N ILE A 289 -13.53 -4.25 12.81
CA ILE A 289 -13.61 -3.32 11.67
C ILE A 289 -15.01 -3.17 11.08
N ALA A 290 -15.78 -4.26 10.94
CA ALA A 290 -17.14 -4.23 10.42
C ALA A 290 -18.03 -3.26 11.21
N ALA A 291 -17.98 -3.35 12.54
CA ALA A 291 -18.77 -2.51 13.43
C ALA A 291 -18.32 -1.04 13.39
N LYS A 292 -17.04 -0.77 13.12
CA LYS A 292 -16.49 0.59 12.99
C LYS A 292 -16.89 1.21 11.65
N ALA A 293 -16.77 0.47 10.55
CA ALA A 293 -17.16 0.93 9.22
C ALA A 293 -18.65 1.31 9.18
N ALA A 294 -19.52 0.43 9.73
CA ALA A 294 -20.96 0.64 9.80
C ALA A 294 -21.43 1.81 10.69
N THR A 295 -20.52 2.61 11.26
CA THR A 295 -20.86 3.82 12.01
C THR A 295 -21.14 5.03 11.11
N GLY A 296 -20.81 4.94 9.82
CA GLY A 296 -20.93 6.02 8.86
C GLY A 296 -19.71 6.93 8.78
N VAL A 297 -18.56 6.48 9.29
CA VAL A 297 -17.27 7.15 9.06
C VAL A 297 -16.84 7.00 7.60
N ASP A 298 -16.23 8.03 7.03
CA ASP A 298 -15.73 7.99 5.66
C ASP A 298 -14.53 7.03 5.51
N PHE A 299 -13.73 6.92 6.58
CA PHE A 299 -12.49 6.16 6.57
C PHE A 299 -12.33 5.30 7.83
N VAL A 300 -11.58 4.22 7.67
CA VAL A 300 -11.02 3.43 8.76
C VAL A 300 -9.53 3.25 8.49
N SER A 301 -8.65 3.57 9.43
CA SER A 301 -7.21 3.31 9.26
C SER A 301 -6.68 2.17 10.13
N VAL A 302 -5.84 1.33 9.51
CA VAL A 302 -5.29 0.14 10.17
C VAL A 302 -3.77 0.12 10.02
N GLY A 303 -3.08 0.28 11.15
CA GLY A 303 -1.62 0.39 11.17
C GLY A 303 -0.87 -0.89 10.81
N ARG A 304 -1.46 -2.07 11.09
CA ARG A 304 -0.78 -3.36 10.91
C ARG A 304 -0.69 -3.84 9.46
N LEU A 305 -1.43 -3.21 8.54
CA LEU A 305 -1.49 -3.59 7.13
C LEU A 305 -0.12 -3.62 6.46
N THR A 306 0.76 -2.69 6.82
CA THR A 306 2.06 -2.51 6.15
C THR A 306 3.23 -3.11 6.94
N GLN A 307 3.41 -2.73 8.20
CA GLN A 307 4.56 -3.19 9.01
C GLN A 307 4.42 -4.62 9.58
N SER A 308 3.27 -5.28 9.43
CA SER A 308 2.99 -6.55 10.14
C SER A 308 2.09 -7.51 9.37
N ALA A 309 1.90 -7.30 8.06
CA ALA A 309 1.28 -8.32 7.23
C ALA A 309 2.22 -9.54 7.13
N PRO A 310 1.70 -10.77 7.24
CA PRO A 310 2.50 -11.94 6.94
C PRO A 310 2.85 -11.95 5.45
N ALA A 311 4.08 -12.35 5.13
CA ALA A 311 4.46 -12.58 3.75
C ALA A 311 3.68 -13.78 3.18
N ALA A 312 3.28 -13.70 1.91
CA ALA A 312 2.70 -14.82 1.18
C ALA A 312 3.75 -15.91 0.92
N ASP A 313 3.35 -17.19 0.90
CA ASP A 313 4.22 -18.27 0.43
C ASP A 313 4.18 -18.38 -1.11
N ILE A 314 5.27 -17.98 -1.75
CA ILE A 314 5.45 -18.01 -3.22
C ILE A 314 6.76 -18.74 -3.53
N GLY A 315 6.71 -19.73 -4.40
CA GLY A 315 7.86 -20.53 -4.84
C GLY A 315 8.44 -20.06 -6.17
N LEU A 316 9.63 -20.55 -6.50
CA LEU A 316 10.19 -20.54 -7.84
C LEU A 316 10.88 -21.88 -8.10
N ASP A 317 10.32 -22.67 -9.01
CA ASP A 317 10.85 -23.97 -9.39
C ASP A 317 11.58 -23.89 -10.73
N PHE A 318 12.68 -24.63 -10.87
CA PHE A 318 13.54 -24.60 -12.06
C PHE A 318 13.63 -25.95 -12.76
N THR A 319 13.69 -25.90 -14.09
CA THR A 319 13.98 -27.05 -14.97
C THR A 319 15.16 -26.72 -15.90
N PRO A 320 16.20 -27.57 -15.96
CA PRO A 320 17.28 -27.45 -16.94
C PRO A 320 16.78 -27.44 -18.39
N LEU A 321 17.39 -26.61 -19.24
CA LEU A 321 17.17 -26.55 -20.68
C LEU A 321 18.33 -27.14 -21.48
#